data_AF-A0AA86R7P4-F1
#
_entry.id   AF-A0AA86R7P4-F1
#
_cell.length_a   1.000
_cell.length_b   1.000
_cell.length_c   1.000
_cell.angle_alpha   90.00
_cell.angle_beta   90.00
_cell.angle_gamma   90.00
#
_symmetry.space_group_name_H-M   'P 1'
#
loop_
_entity.id
_entity.type
_entity.pdbx_description
1 polymer ?
#
loop_
_entity_poly.entity_id
_entity_poly.type
_entity_poly.pdbx_seq_one_letter_code
_entity_poly.pdbx_strand_id
1 'polypeptide(L)'
;MGNCFSQFKEKSSGSSKYNQKMITLYQDQIIDGYLEIQNNLELKSLDFIDNLKDLKDLEIHQCPNVIRCPKIQSKSITRVSFSFCKINNFRNIELENLEQISFCGNKKSNFRELIKFKTLKDLQIGFINVNINSISSMTYLKQLKLIQCQISNISVLSQFLMLEQLDLTFNPKIIVSQLSNLVQLTKLSLAYCQIQEISAFSTLINLKDLSLYKNNITNLTPLSKLIGLQKLYLGGNQVSDILVLRSLRNLQCLDISNNKITYISPLKELINLINLNISHNTITNIEPVKSHPHFNNYKINNQGIPTRQDILLSNIIKSFEMQISQSKHMKYGILSIRKGFDQQKRQINVLISAQCIQHEQFTTIVASLFESSNSVENCQ
;
A
#
# COMPACT_ATOMS: atom_id res chain seq x y z
N MET A 1 -38.11 -35.33 -19.03
CA MET A 1 -39.42 -34.69 -18.73
C MET A 1 -39.15 -33.20 -18.58
N GLY A 2 -39.45 -32.27 -19.49
CA GLY A 2 -40.40 -32.28 -20.61
C GLY A 2 -41.39 -31.11 -20.42
N ASN A 3 -41.07 -29.96 -21.01
CA ASN A 3 -41.94 -28.80 -21.32
C ASN A 3 -42.60 -27.97 -20.20
N CYS A 4 -42.27 -26.68 -20.19
CA CYS A 4 -43.25 -25.59 -20.43
C CYS A 4 -42.52 -24.25 -20.62
N PHE A 5 -41.99 -24.02 -21.83
CA PHE A 5 -41.66 -22.67 -22.32
C PHE A 5 -42.80 -22.24 -23.25
N SER A 6 -43.70 -21.40 -22.76
CA SER A 6 -44.60 -20.61 -23.60
C SER A 6 -44.40 -19.12 -23.31
N GLN A 7 -43.96 -18.46 -24.39
CA GLN A 7 -44.09 -17.05 -24.75
C GLN A 7 -44.80 -16.13 -23.74
N PHE A 8 -44.06 -15.14 -23.21
CA PHE A 8 -44.63 -13.85 -22.84
C PHE A 8 -43.81 -12.73 -23.46
N LYS A 9 -44.33 -12.18 -24.56
CA LYS A 9 -44.07 -10.81 -24.97
C LYS A 9 -44.95 -9.92 -24.09
N GLU A 10 -44.39 -9.26 -23.08
CA GLU A 10 -45.14 -8.28 -22.28
C GLU A 10 -44.56 -6.88 -22.45
N LYS A 11 -45.39 -6.01 -23.03
CA LYS A 11 -45.21 -4.55 -23.03
C LYS A 11 -45.96 -3.97 -21.81
N SER A 12 -45.28 -3.07 -21.11
CA SER A 12 -45.76 -2.02 -20.19
C SER A 12 -46.44 -2.34 -18.84
N SER A 13 -46.88 -3.57 -18.50
CA SER A 13 -47.39 -3.89 -17.14
C SER A 13 -46.40 -4.65 -16.24
N GLY A 14 -45.32 -5.21 -16.81
CA GLY A 14 -44.39 -6.10 -16.13
C GLY A 14 -43.39 -5.44 -15.17
N SER A 15 -43.12 -4.12 -15.27
CA SER A 15 -42.10 -3.48 -14.41
C SER A 15 -42.55 -3.33 -12.97
N SER A 16 -43.83 -3.05 -12.72
CA SER A 16 -44.38 -2.92 -11.37
C SER A 16 -44.36 -4.25 -10.62
N LYS A 17 -44.78 -5.34 -11.28
CA LYS A 17 -44.80 -6.68 -10.67
C LYS A 17 -43.37 -7.22 -10.43
N TYR A 18 -42.44 -6.94 -11.34
CA TYR A 18 -41.03 -7.24 -11.16
C TYR A 18 -40.45 -6.49 -9.96
N ASN A 19 -40.65 -5.17 -9.87
CA ASN A 19 -40.16 -4.36 -8.77
C ASN A 19 -40.73 -4.87 -7.44
N GLN A 20 -42.03 -5.14 -7.35
CA GLN A 20 -42.63 -5.66 -6.13
C GLN A 20 -42.03 -7.00 -5.69
N LYS A 21 -41.80 -7.92 -6.65
CA LYS A 21 -41.11 -9.19 -6.40
C LYS A 21 -39.70 -8.96 -5.84
N MET A 22 -38.95 -8.02 -6.39
CA MET A 22 -37.59 -7.70 -5.92
C MET A 22 -37.59 -7.04 -4.55
N ILE A 23 -38.55 -6.16 -4.26
CA ILE A 23 -38.71 -5.56 -2.91
C ILE A 23 -38.92 -6.68 -1.89
N THR A 24 -39.90 -7.56 -2.11
CA THR A 24 -40.16 -8.67 -1.19
C THR A 24 -38.96 -9.60 -1.05
N LEU A 25 -38.21 -9.83 -2.13
CA LEU A 25 -37.03 -10.69 -2.09
C LEU A 25 -35.89 -10.10 -1.24
N TYR A 26 -35.64 -8.79 -1.34
CA TYR A 26 -34.44 -8.17 -0.75
C TYR A 26 -34.69 -7.39 0.54
N GLN A 27 -35.93 -7.00 0.85
CA GLN A 27 -36.21 -6.22 2.07
C GLN A 27 -35.78 -6.97 3.33
N ASP A 28 -36.03 -8.27 3.39
CA ASP A 28 -35.71 -9.11 4.56
C ASP A 28 -34.22 -9.50 4.62
N GLN A 29 -33.43 -9.18 3.58
CA GLN A 29 -31.98 -9.42 3.53
C GLN A 29 -31.16 -8.24 4.04
N ILE A 30 -31.82 -7.12 4.36
CA ILE A 30 -31.16 -5.93 4.89
C ILE A 30 -30.82 -6.17 6.35
N ILE A 31 -29.52 -6.16 6.68
CA ILE A 31 -29.01 -6.32 8.04
C ILE A 31 -28.23 -5.06 8.39
N ASP A 32 -28.62 -4.37 9.46
CA ASP A 32 -28.00 -3.11 9.91
C ASP A 32 -27.88 -2.04 8.80
N GLY A 33 -28.84 -2.04 7.87
CA GLY A 33 -28.89 -1.13 6.73
C GLY A 33 -27.96 -1.50 5.56
N TYR A 34 -27.34 -2.68 5.60
CA TYR A 34 -26.50 -3.23 4.53
C TYR A 34 -27.28 -4.25 3.70
N LEU A 35 -27.16 -4.14 2.37
CA LEU A 35 -27.66 -5.11 1.40
C LEU A 35 -26.58 -5.47 0.39
N GLU A 36 -26.32 -6.77 0.27
CA GLU A 36 -25.52 -7.34 -0.81
C GLU A 36 -26.41 -8.09 -1.80
N ILE A 37 -26.33 -7.72 -3.08
CA ILE A 37 -26.93 -8.47 -4.17
C ILE A 37 -25.82 -9.04 -5.03
N GLN A 38 -25.63 -10.36 -4.93
CA GLN A 38 -24.55 -11.06 -5.62
C GLN A 38 -25.07 -12.16 -6.55
N ASN A 39 -24.35 -12.39 -7.66
CA ASN A 39 -24.57 -13.51 -8.58
C ASN A 39 -25.98 -13.63 -9.18
N ASN A 40 -26.73 -12.53 -9.22
CA ASN A 40 -28.10 -12.56 -9.71
C ASN A 40 -28.18 -12.30 -11.22
N LEU A 41 -28.30 -13.39 -11.99
CA LEU A 41 -28.45 -13.36 -13.44
C LEU A 41 -29.84 -12.88 -13.89
N GLU A 42 -30.86 -12.93 -13.03
CA GLU A 42 -32.21 -12.46 -13.34
C GLU A 42 -32.41 -10.96 -13.04
N LEU A 43 -31.43 -10.33 -12.38
CA LEU A 43 -31.47 -8.92 -12.04
C LEU A 43 -31.26 -8.06 -13.29
N LYS A 44 -32.34 -7.41 -13.75
CA LYS A 44 -32.40 -6.60 -14.98
C LYS A 44 -32.45 -5.11 -14.69
N SER A 45 -33.07 -4.74 -13.57
CA SER A 45 -33.19 -3.36 -13.11
C SER A 45 -33.02 -3.31 -11.59
N LEU A 46 -32.84 -2.10 -11.12
CA LEU A 46 -32.52 -1.71 -9.76
C LEU A 46 -33.49 -0.61 -9.26
N ASP A 47 -34.54 -0.32 -10.03
CA ASP A 47 -35.53 0.73 -9.72
C ASP A 47 -36.33 0.45 -8.43
N PHE A 48 -36.24 -0.77 -7.89
CA PHE A 48 -36.89 -1.13 -6.63
C PHE A 48 -36.13 -0.61 -5.40
N ILE A 49 -34.87 -0.21 -5.54
CA ILE A 49 -33.99 0.16 -4.40
C ILE A 49 -34.58 1.32 -3.59
N ASP A 50 -35.21 2.30 -4.23
CA ASP A 50 -35.82 3.45 -3.54
C ASP A 50 -36.96 3.07 -2.59
N ASN A 51 -37.53 1.87 -2.77
CA ASN A 51 -38.62 1.37 -1.94
C ASN A 51 -38.13 0.46 -0.81
N LEU A 52 -36.82 0.19 -0.73
CA LEU A 52 -36.24 -0.59 0.35
C LEU A 52 -36.08 0.30 1.60
N LYS A 53 -36.72 -0.11 2.68
CA LYS A 53 -36.63 0.59 3.97
C LYS A 53 -35.28 0.31 4.63
N ASP A 54 -34.79 1.31 5.36
CA ASP A 54 -33.57 1.26 6.19
C ASP A 54 -32.25 0.99 5.44
N LEU A 55 -32.27 0.97 4.11
CA LEU A 55 -31.06 0.77 3.30
C LEU A 55 -30.13 1.99 3.36
N LYS A 56 -28.89 1.75 3.78
CA LYS A 56 -27.80 2.73 3.84
C LYS A 56 -26.63 2.34 2.95
N ASP A 57 -26.34 1.05 2.87
CA ASP A 57 -25.20 0.51 2.13
C ASP A 57 -25.66 -0.55 1.14
N LEU A 58 -25.32 -0.32 -0.12
CA LEU A 58 -25.72 -1.19 -1.22
C LEU A 58 -24.51 -1.72 -1.96
N GLU A 59 -24.36 -3.03 -1.98
CA GLU A 59 -23.35 -3.71 -2.78
C GLU A 59 -24.00 -4.58 -3.84
N ILE A 60 -23.58 -4.40 -5.09
CA ILE A 60 -24.08 -5.18 -6.22
C ILE A 60 -22.88 -5.78 -6.93
N HIS A 61 -22.80 -7.10 -6.88
CA HIS A 61 -21.66 -7.88 -7.37
C HIS A 61 -22.10 -8.93 -8.38
N GLN A 62 -21.37 -9.08 -9.49
CA GLN A 62 -21.62 -10.14 -10.47
C GLN A 62 -23.08 -10.22 -10.94
N CYS A 63 -23.68 -9.04 -11.17
CA CYS A 63 -25.03 -8.91 -11.72
C CYS A 63 -24.95 -8.38 -13.17
N PRO A 64 -24.61 -9.23 -14.16
CA PRO A 64 -24.21 -8.80 -15.51
C PRO A 64 -25.36 -8.29 -16.38
N ASN A 65 -26.62 -8.50 -15.95
CA ASN A 65 -27.81 -8.06 -16.68
C ASN A 65 -28.34 -6.70 -16.19
N VAL A 66 -27.72 -6.13 -15.16
CA VAL A 66 -27.95 -4.74 -14.75
C VAL A 66 -27.17 -3.82 -15.70
N ILE A 67 -27.85 -3.39 -16.77
CA ILE A 67 -27.27 -2.54 -17.81
C ILE A 67 -27.61 -1.07 -17.57
N ARG A 68 -28.80 -0.80 -17.05
CA ARG A 68 -29.24 0.56 -16.74
C ARG A 68 -28.92 0.86 -15.28
N CYS A 69 -28.26 1.99 -15.09
CA CYS A 69 -28.19 2.60 -13.77
C CYS A 69 -29.61 3.05 -13.40
N PRO A 70 -30.02 2.88 -12.14
CA PRO A 70 -31.42 3.00 -11.77
C PRO A 70 -31.74 4.49 -11.65
N LYS A 71 -33.01 4.84 -11.72
CA LYS A 71 -33.43 6.12 -11.15
C LYS A 71 -33.50 5.91 -9.64
N ILE A 72 -32.35 6.00 -8.96
CA ILE A 72 -32.30 5.95 -7.49
C ILE A 72 -32.42 7.39 -6.99
N GLN A 73 -33.44 7.66 -6.19
CA GLN A 73 -33.67 8.92 -5.48
C GLN A 73 -33.74 8.60 -3.98
N SER A 74 -32.59 8.35 -3.36
CA SER A 74 -32.51 7.99 -1.95
C SER A 74 -31.72 9.01 -1.14
N LYS A 75 -32.27 9.34 0.04
CA LYS A 75 -31.62 10.17 1.06
C LYS A 75 -30.90 9.35 2.13
N SER A 76 -31.20 8.05 2.24
CA SER A 76 -30.64 7.18 3.28
C SER A 76 -29.34 6.52 2.86
N ILE A 77 -29.17 6.27 1.55
CA ILE A 77 -27.99 5.58 1.03
C ILE A 77 -26.75 6.47 1.13
N THR A 78 -25.77 5.99 1.90
CA THR A 78 -24.48 6.63 2.12
C THR A 78 -23.34 5.94 1.38
N ARG A 79 -23.48 4.66 1.03
CA ARG A 79 -22.43 3.89 0.34
C ARG A 79 -23.00 3.02 -0.77
N VAL A 80 -22.34 3.03 -1.92
CA VAL A 80 -22.71 2.16 -3.04
C VAL A 80 -21.49 1.52 -3.69
N SER A 81 -21.55 0.21 -3.93
CA SER A 81 -20.52 -0.55 -4.63
C SER A 81 -21.12 -1.29 -5.81
N PHE A 82 -20.51 -1.13 -6.99
CA PHE A 82 -20.86 -1.86 -8.19
C PHE A 82 -19.65 -2.62 -8.72
N SER A 83 -19.72 -3.94 -8.71
CA SER A 83 -18.61 -4.81 -9.08
C SER A 83 -19.02 -5.83 -10.14
N PHE A 84 -18.27 -5.89 -11.24
CA PHE A 84 -18.53 -6.79 -12.37
C PHE A 84 -19.96 -6.65 -12.93
N CYS A 85 -20.45 -5.41 -12.98
CA CYS A 85 -21.75 -5.04 -13.55
C CYS A 85 -21.56 -4.35 -14.92
N LYS A 86 -22.67 -4.17 -15.66
CA LYS A 86 -22.66 -3.42 -16.94
C LYS A 86 -23.06 -1.96 -16.80
N ILE A 87 -23.10 -1.44 -15.57
CA ILE A 87 -23.47 -0.05 -15.28
C ILE A 87 -22.40 0.89 -15.84
N ASN A 88 -22.82 1.84 -16.68
CA ASN A 88 -21.90 2.73 -17.40
C ASN A 88 -22.25 4.23 -17.31
N ASN A 89 -23.37 4.61 -16.68
CA ASN A 89 -23.88 5.99 -16.66
C ASN A 89 -24.63 6.29 -15.35
N PHE A 90 -24.24 7.34 -14.61
CA PHE A 90 -24.84 7.76 -13.34
C PHE A 90 -25.80 8.94 -13.45
N ARG A 91 -26.12 9.44 -14.64
CA ARG A 91 -26.94 10.65 -14.82
C ARG A 91 -28.24 10.63 -14.00
N ASN A 92 -28.88 9.47 -13.89
CA ASN A 92 -30.18 9.32 -13.21
C ASN A 92 -30.09 8.93 -11.72
N ILE A 93 -28.90 8.83 -11.14
CA ILE A 93 -28.72 8.58 -9.69
C ILE A 93 -28.73 9.91 -8.92
N GLU A 94 -29.64 10.06 -7.98
CA GLU A 94 -29.71 11.18 -7.03
C GLU A 94 -29.59 10.62 -5.61
N LEU A 95 -28.37 10.63 -5.09
CA LEU A 95 -28.05 10.18 -3.73
C LEU A 95 -27.51 11.37 -2.95
N GLU A 96 -28.38 12.01 -2.18
CA GLU A 96 -28.09 13.29 -1.50
C GLU A 96 -26.95 13.18 -0.49
N ASN A 97 -26.88 12.04 0.22
CA ASN A 97 -25.94 11.79 1.32
C ASN A 97 -24.85 10.77 0.97
N LEU A 98 -24.57 10.55 -0.32
CA LEU A 98 -23.57 9.58 -0.75
C LEU A 98 -22.17 10.00 -0.29
N GLU A 99 -21.54 9.20 0.57
CA GLU A 99 -20.20 9.45 1.10
C GLU A 99 -19.14 8.58 0.43
N GLN A 100 -19.50 7.38 -0.04
CA GLN A 100 -18.58 6.45 -0.67
C GLN A 100 -19.19 5.82 -1.92
N ILE A 101 -18.38 5.71 -2.97
CA ILE A 101 -18.76 4.97 -4.18
C ILE A 101 -17.61 4.10 -4.70
N SER A 102 -17.92 2.87 -5.09
CA SER A 102 -16.94 1.89 -5.58
C SER A 102 -17.33 1.28 -6.93
N PHE A 103 -16.32 1.12 -7.81
CA PHE A 103 -16.45 0.55 -9.15
C PHE A 103 -15.32 -0.43 -9.47
N CYS A 104 -15.60 -1.72 -9.46
CA CYS A 104 -14.60 -2.74 -9.79
C CYS A 104 -15.01 -3.58 -11.01
N GLY A 105 -14.14 -3.72 -12.01
CA GLY A 105 -14.36 -4.64 -13.13
C GLY A 105 -15.55 -4.29 -14.05
N ASN A 106 -15.94 -3.02 -14.10
CA ASN A 106 -17.00 -2.51 -14.98
C ASN A 106 -16.43 -2.07 -16.35
N LYS A 107 -17.26 -1.50 -17.24
CA LYS A 107 -16.80 -0.97 -18.56
C LYS A 107 -16.60 0.56 -18.60
N LYS A 108 -16.84 1.26 -17.48
CA LYS A 108 -16.88 2.72 -17.42
C LYS A 108 -15.49 3.29 -17.14
N SER A 109 -14.96 4.12 -18.04
CA SER A 109 -13.63 4.73 -17.89
C SER A 109 -13.64 6.22 -17.51
N ASN A 110 -14.81 6.87 -17.56
CA ASN A 110 -14.98 8.31 -17.30
C ASN A 110 -15.99 8.55 -16.18
N PHE A 111 -15.57 9.30 -15.16
CA PHE A 111 -16.32 9.52 -13.93
C PHE A 111 -16.75 10.98 -13.70
N ARG A 112 -16.67 11.87 -14.70
CA ARG A 112 -16.98 13.32 -14.53
C ARG A 112 -18.32 13.60 -13.85
N GLU A 113 -19.32 12.78 -14.15
CA GLU A 113 -20.68 12.92 -13.60
C GLU A 113 -20.78 12.71 -12.08
N LEU A 114 -19.78 12.10 -11.43
CA LEU A 114 -19.78 11.95 -9.97
C LEU A 114 -19.60 13.28 -9.23
N ILE A 115 -19.23 14.37 -9.93
CA ILE A 115 -19.06 15.72 -9.37
C ILE A 115 -20.36 16.29 -8.76
N LYS A 116 -21.51 15.71 -9.11
CA LYS A 116 -22.80 16.08 -8.53
C LYS A 116 -22.95 15.62 -7.08
N PHE A 117 -22.23 14.59 -6.66
CA PHE A 117 -22.27 14.08 -5.29
C PHE A 117 -21.36 14.92 -4.40
N LYS A 118 -21.93 15.96 -3.78
CA LYS A 118 -21.19 16.95 -2.98
C LYS A 118 -20.68 16.42 -1.64
N THR A 119 -21.31 15.37 -1.12
CA THR A 119 -20.94 14.70 0.13
C THR A 119 -19.89 13.60 -0.05
N LEU A 120 -19.54 13.25 -1.29
CA LEU A 120 -18.66 12.14 -1.61
C LEU A 120 -17.25 12.40 -1.05
N LYS A 121 -16.75 11.48 -0.24
CA LYS A 121 -15.43 11.57 0.42
C LYS A 121 -14.49 10.45 -0.01
N ASP A 122 -15.03 9.29 -0.38
CA ASP A 122 -14.27 8.10 -0.77
C ASP A 122 -14.70 7.60 -2.16
N LEU A 123 -13.75 7.59 -3.09
CA LEU A 123 -13.94 7.05 -4.43
C LEU A 123 -13.00 5.86 -4.66
N GLN A 124 -13.57 4.71 -4.98
CA GLN A 124 -12.83 3.50 -5.26
C GLN A 124 -13.11 3.02 -6.68
N ILE A 125 -12.05 2.79 -7.45
CA ILE A 125 -12.12 2.31 -8.82
C ILE A 125 -11.07 1.21 -9.00
N GLY A 126 -11.47 0.10 -9.60
CA GLY A 126 -10.67 -1.12 -9.68
C GLY A 126 -10.80 -1.86 -11.00
N PHE A 127 -9.72 -2.50 -11.47
CA PHE A 127 -9.73 -3.46 -12.57
C PHE A 127 -10.27 -2.92 -13.90
N ILE A 128 -10.09 -1.62 -14.16
CA ILE A 128 -10.57 -0.95 -15.38
C ILE A 128 -9.61 0.16 -15.83
N ASN A 129 -9.51 0.45 -17.12
CA ASN A 129 -8.72 1.60 -17.57
C ASN A 129 -9.47 2.91 -17.25
N VAL A 130 -8.85 3.80 -16.49
CA VAL A 130 -9.45 5.06 -16.04
C VAL A 130 -8.78 6.26 -16.70
N ASN A 131 -9.57 7.17 -17.27
CA ASN A 131 -9.09 8.51 -17.57
C ASN A 131 -9.10 9.34 -16.26
N ILE A 132 -7.96 9.45 -15.60
CA ILE A 132 -7.85 10.16 -14.31
C ILE A 132 -8.25 11.64 -14.39
N ASN A 133 -8.16 12.28 -15.57
CA ASN A 133 -8.64 13.65 -15.73
C ASN A 133 -10.17 13.77 -15.58
N SER A 134 -10.90 12.66 -15.66
CA SER A 134 -12.34 12.65 -15.41
C SER A 134 -12.73 12.91 -13.95
N ILE A 135 -11.80 12.78 -13.01
CA ILE A 135 -12.04 13.05 -11.58
C ILE A 135 -11.39 14.37 -11.10
N SER A 136 -10.76 15.13 -12.00
CA SER A 136 -10.00 16.36 -11.68
C SER A 136 -10.75 17.38 -10.81
N SER A 137 -12.06 17.55 -11.02
CA SER A 137 -12.86 18.52 -10.27
C SER A 137 -13.27 18.05 -8.87
N MET A 138 -13.02 16.79 -8.49
CA MET A 138 -13.43 16.21 -7.20
C MET A 138 -12.36 16.43 -6.13
N THR A 139 -11.87 17.66 -6.02
CA THR A 139 -10.74 18.03 -5.16
C THR A 139 -11.02 17.92 -3.66
N TYR A 140 -12.31 17.76 -3.31
CA TYR A 140 -12.83 17.55 -1.96
C TYR A 140 -12.71 16.10 -1.47
N LEU A 141 -12.31 15.16 -2.34
CA LEU A 141 -12.13 13.76 -1.94
C LEU A 141 -11.04 13.63 -0.87
N LYS A 142 -11.34 12.83 0.15
CA LYS A 142 -10.41 12.47 1.22
C LYS A 142 -9.71 11.14 0.98
N GLN A 143 -10.38 10.22 0.29
CA GLN A 143 -9.85 8.91 -0.02
C GLN A 143 -10.06 8.60 -1.50
N LEU A 144 -9.00 8.09 -2.13
CA LEU A 144 -9.02 7.71 -3.52
C LEU A 144 -8.29 6.38 -3.71
N LYS A 145 -8.98 5.37 -4.24
CA LYS A 145 -8.38 4.09 -4.62
C LYS A 145 -8.54 3.88 -6.11
N LEU A 146 -7.44 3.71 -6.83
CA LEU A 146 -7.41 3.44 -8.26
C LEU A 146 -6.59 2.17 -8.50
N ILE A 147 -7.15 1.01 -8.17
CA ILE A 147 -6.44 -0.27 -8.16
C ILE A 147 -6.47 -0.88 -9.56
N GLN A 148 -5.30 -1.29 -10.08
CA GLN A 148 -5.21 -1.92 -11.41
C GLN A 148 -5.91 -1.10 -12.50
N CYS A 149 -5.66 0.21 -12.51
CA CYS A 149 -6.35 1.16 -13.38
C CYS A 149 -5.56 1.54 -14.65
N GLN A 150 -4.40 0.91 -14.88
CA GLN A 150 -3.47 1.20 -15.96
C GLN A 150 -2.98 2.66 -15.98
N ILE A 151 -2.96 3.30 -14.82
CA ILE A 151 -2.59 4.71 -14.69
C ILE A 151 -1.07 4.85 -14.67
N SER A 152 -0.57 5.86 -15.38
CA SER A 152 0.83 6.27 -15.37
C SER A 152 1.02 7.69 -14.84
N ASN A 153 0.30 8.65 -15.41
CA ASN A 153 0.37 10.05 -15.04
C ASN A 153 -0.75 10.40 -14.04
N ILE A 154 -0.35 10.91 -12.87
CA ILE A 154 -1.20 11.34 -11.77
C ILE A 154 -0.99 12.81 -11.39
N SER A 155 -0.38 13.62 -12.28
CA SER A 155 -0.16 15.07 -12.03
C SER A 155 -1.44 15.81 -11.63
N VAL A 156 -2.59 15.35 -12.14
CA VAL A 156 -3.92 15.86 -11.79
C VAL A 156 -4.25 15.73 -10.30
N LEU A 157 -3.59 14.86 -9.54
CA LEU A 157 -3.82 14.70 -8.10
C LEU A 157 -3.23 15.85 -7.27
N SER A 158 -2.34 16.66 -7.84
CA SER A 158 -1.74 17.82 -7.15
C SER A 158 -2.77 18.86 -6.66
N GLN A 159 -3.95 18.90 -7.27
CA GLN A 159 -5.06 19.79 -6.85
C GLN A 159 -5.93 19.20 -5.72
N PHE A 160 -5.72 17.95 -5.31
CA PHE A 160 -6.54 17.26 -4.31
C PHE A 160 -6.04 17.55 -2.90
N LEU A 161 -6.15 18.81 -2.48
CA LEU A 161 -5.55 19.31 -1.23
C LEU A 161 -6.10 18.64 0.04
N MET A 162 -7.26 17.98 -0.05
CA MET A 162 -7.90 17.26 1.07
C MET A 162 -7.63 15.74 1.08
N LEU A 163 -6.83 15.23 0.13
CA LEU A 163 -6.64 13.79 -0.04
C LEU A 163 -5.74 13.20 1.06
N GLU A 164 -6.34 12.55 2.04
CA GLU A 164 -5.64 11.95 3.18
C GLU A 164 -5.16 10.52 2.89
N GLN A 165 -5.83 9.80 2.00
CA GLN A 165 -5.54 8.39 1.68
C GLN A 165 -5.54 8.13 0.18
N LEU A 166 -4.48 7.48 -0.31
CA LEU A 166 -4.31 7.15 -1.72
C LEU A 166 -3.87 5.69 -1.89
N ASP A 167 -4.61 4.94 -2.70
CA ASP A 167 -4.23 3.59 -3.11
C ASP A 167 -4.11 3.53 -4.63
N LEU A 168 -2.91 3.23 -5.12
CA LEU A 168 -2.57 3.08 -6.54
C LEU A 168 -2.03 1.68 -6.84
N THR A 169 -2.35 0.69 -6.01
CA THR A 169 -1.90 -0.70 -6.14
C THR A 169 -2.16 -1.26 -7.54
N PHE A 170 -1.24 -2.09 -8.05
CA PHE A 170 -1.29 -2.68 -9.40
C PHE A 170 -1.26 -1.67 -10.57
N ASN A 171 -0.62 -0.51 -10.41
CA ASN A 171 -0.32 0.41 -11.52
C ASN A 171 1.18 0.45 -11.83
N PRO A 172 1.70 -0.47 -12.67
CA PRO A 172 3.14 -0.65 -12.87
C PRO A 172 3.85 0.47 -13.63
N LYS A 173 3.10 1.38 -14.27
CA LYS A 173 3.64 2.49 -15.08
C LYS A 173 3.56 3.83 -14.36
N ILE A 174 3.30 3.83 -13.06
CA ILE A 174 3.07 5.05 -12.28
C ILE A 174 4.33 5.92 -12.21
N ILE A 175 4.18 7.22 -12.47
CA ILE A 175 5.27 8.19 -12.38
C ILE A 175 5.37 8.67 -10.92
N VAL A 176 6.16 7.96 -10.12
CA VAL A 176 6.29 8.17 -8.66
C VAL A 176 6.70 9.59 -8.29
N SER A 177 7.49 10.28 -9.12
CA SER A 177 7.92 11.67 -8.87
C SER A 177 6.77 12.66 -8.71
N GLN A 178 5.60 12.36 -9.29
CA GLN A 178 4.39 13.20 -9.22
C GLN A 178 3.70 13.15 -7.85
N LEU A 179 4.10 12.25 -6.96
CA LEU A 179 3.57 12.16 -5.59
C LEU A 179 4.15 13.21 -4.64
N SER A 180 5.27 13.84 -5.00
CA SER A 180 6.04 14.74 -4.14
C SER A 180 5.24 15.91 -3.54
N ASN A 181 4.15 16.34 -4.19
CA ASN A 181 3.30 17.44 -3.72
C ASN A 181 2.09 17.01 -2.89
N LEU A 182 1.87 15.71 -2.68
CA LEU A 182 0.73 15.18 -1.92
C LEU A 182 1.03 15.10 -0.42
N VAL A 183 1.58 16.18 0.14
CA VAL A 183 2.15 16.25 1.49
C VAL A 183 1.14 16.00 2.61
N GLN A 184 -0.16 16.13 2.33
CA GLN A 184 -1.28 15.87 3.23
C GLN A 184 -1.57 14.37 3.44
N LEU A 185 -0.99 13.49 2.63
CA LEU A 185 -1.24 12.05 2.71
C LEU A 185 -0.81 11.50 4.07
N THR A 186 -1.71 10.75 4.68
CA THR A 186 -1.46 9.97 5.90
C THR A 186 -1.37 8.48 5.61
N LYS A 187 -2.00 8.02 4.50
CA LYS A 187 -1.92 6.63 4.04
C LYS A 187 -1.64 6.55 2.55
N LEU A 188 -0.67 5.73 2.17
CA LEU A 188 -0.29 5.51 0.78
C LEU A 188 -0.05 4.03 0.50
N SER A 189 -0.71 3.49 -0.51
CA SER A 189 -0.45 2.14 -1.02
C SER A 189 -0.07 2.17 -2.50
N LEU A 190 1.06 1.55 -2.81
CA LEU A 190 1.65 1.42 -4.14
C LEU A 190 2.18 -0.02 -4.33
N ALA A 191 1.45 -1.01 -3.84
CA ALA A 191 1.86 -2.40 -3.96
C ALA A 191 1.80 -2.84 -5.43
N TYR A 192 2.72 -3.73 -5.85
CA TYR A 192 2.76 -4.27 -7.22
C TYR A 192 2.85 -3.20 -8.32
N CYS A 193 3.60 -2.12 -8.09
CA CYS A 193 3.77 -1.00 -9.02
C CYS A 193 5.12 -0.99 -9.75
N GLN A 194 5.95 -2.03 -9.61
CA GLN A 194 7.29 -2.14 -10.23
C GLN A 194 8.23 -0.97 -9.86
N ILE A 195 8.01 -0.35 -8.70
CA ILE A 195 8.75 0.84 -8.27
C ILE A 195 10.19 0.48 -7.89
N GLN A 196 11.16 1.26 -8.37
CA GLN A 196 12.57 1.15 -7.96
C GLN A 196 13.00 2.37 -7.13
N GLU A 197 12.66 3.57 -7.60
CA GLU A 197 13.02 4.82 -6.96
C GLU A 197 11.85 5.43 -6.19
N ILE A 198 12.13 5.90 -4.97
CA ILE A 198 11.15 6.46 -4.04
C ILE A 198 11.55 7.85 -3.52
N SER A 199 12.39 8.59 -4.26
CA SER A 199 12.88 9.93 -3.89
C SER A 199 11.74 10.91 -3.55
N ALA A 200 10.61 10.77 -4.24
CA ALA A 200 9.39 11.56 -4.03
C ALA A 200 8.79 11.45 -2.62
N PHE A 201 9.10 10.40 -1.86
CA PHE A 201 8.48 10.17 -0.54
C PHE A 201 9.12 11.02 0.55
N SER A 202 10.28 11.61 0.30
CA SER A 202 11.00 12.45 1.27
C SER A 202 10.22 13.70 1.71
N THR A 203 9.18 14.10 0.95
CA THR A 203 8.29 15.22 1.25
C THR A 203 6.99 14.80 1.97
N LEU A 204 6.66 13.51 1.98
CA LEU A 204 5.39 12.98 2.49
C LEU A 204 5.39 12.76 4.01
N ILE A 205 5.89 13.76 4.75
CA ILE A 205 6.22 13.67 6.18
C ILE A 205 5.05 13.31 7.11
N ASN A 206 3.81 13.48 6.63
CA ASN A 206 2.59 13.16 7.38
C ASN A 206 2.15 11.69 7.27
N LEU A 207 2.86 10.87 6.48
CA LEU A 207 2.54 9.45 6.32
C LEU A 207 2.63 8.70 7.65
N LYS A 208 1.57 7.93 7.93
CA LYS A 208 1.46 7.00 9.05
C LYS A 208 1.44 5.56 8.57
N ASP A 209 0.75 5.28 7.45
CA ASP A 209 0.69 3.95 6.84
C ASP A 209 1.25 3.99 5.40
N LEU A 210 2.30 3.21 5.13
CA LEU A 210 2.91 3.11 3.82
C LEU A 210 3.05 1.65 3.37
N SER A 211 2.43 1.32 2.25
CA SER A 211 2.56 0.01 1.60
C SER A 211 3.26 0.13 0.25
N LEU A 212 4.39 -0.57 0.15
CA LEU A 212 5.26 -0.69 -1.02
C LEU A 212 5.54 -2.18 -1.32
N TYR A 213 4.64 -3.05 -0.89
CA TYR A 213 4.75 -4.50 -1.05
C TYR A 213 4.93 -4.90 -2.53
N LYS A 214 5.81 -5.87 -2.79
CA LYS A 214 6.07 -6.42 -4.14
C LYS A 214 6.44 -5.35 -5.17
N ASN A 215 7.51 -4.62 -4.89
CA ASN A 215 8.15 -3.69 -5.82
C ASN A 215 9.63 -4.11 -6.03
N ASN A 216 10.43 -3.24 -6.65
CA ASN A 216 11.83 -3.48 -7.00
C ASN A 216 12.75 -2.53 -6.22
N ILE A 217 12.35 -2.10 -5.03
CA ILE A 217 13.05 -1.06 -4.25
C ILE A 217 14.33 -1.65 -3.62
N THR A 218 15.42 -0.90 -3.69
CA THR A 218 16.71 -1.23 -3.08
C THR A 218 17.14 -0.19 -2.04
N ASN A 219 16.80 1.09 -2.25
CA ASN A 219 17.26 2.20 -1.43
C ASN A 219 16.11 2.82 -0.61
N LEU A 220 16.21 2.72 0.71
CA LEU A 220 15.22 3.26 1.64
C LEU A 220 15.53 4.69 2.13
N THR A 221 16.64 5.31 1.71
CA THR A 221 17.08 6.64 2.17
C THR A 221 15.98 7.71 2.17
N PRO A 222 15.10 7.79 1.14
CA PRO A 222 14.01 8.78 1.13
C PRO A 222 13.01 8.66 2.28
N LEU A 223 12.93 7.50 2.96
CA LEU A 223 12.04 7.28 4.10
C LEU A 223 12.56 7.90 5.41
N SER A 224 13.81 8.35 5.47
CA SER A 224 14.48 8.81 6.70
C SER A 224 13.75 9.93 7.46
N LYS A 225 12.99 10.78 6.74
CA LYS A 225 12.22 11.90 7.29
C LYS A 225 10.80 11.53 7.74
N LEU A 226 10.33 10.33 7.43
CA LEU A 226 8.96 9.87 7.70
C LEU A 226 8.80 9.39 9.15
N ILE A 227 9.27 10.18 10.11
CA ILE A 227 9.35 9.82 11.54
C ILE A 227 7.98 9.51 12.17
N GLY A 228 6.88 9.96 11.54
CA GLY A 228 5.51 9.69 11.93
C GLY A 228 4.98 8.31 11.49
N LEU A 229 5.74 7.54 10.70
CA LEU A 229 5.30 6.23 10.22
C LEU A 229 5.04 5.26 11.38
N GLN A 230 3.89 4.61 11.29
CA GLN A 230 3.39 3.59 12.22
C GLN A 230 3.35 2.22 11.55
N LYS A 231 3.04 2.16 10.25
CA LYS A 231 3.01 0.91 9.49
C LYS A 231 3.80 1.04 8.20
N LEU A 232 4.71 0.10 7.98
CA LEU A 232 5.54 0.04 6.78
C LEU A 232 5.57 -1.38 6.22
N TYR A 233 5.08 -1.54 5.00
CA TYR A 233 5.08 -2.82 4.28
C TYR A 233 6.00 -2.74 3.06
N LEU A 234 7.13 -3.42 3.14
CA LEU A 234 8.19 -3.51 2.13
C LEU A 234 8.45 -4.96 1.71
N GLY A 235 7.58 -5.90 2.08
CA GLY A 235 7.74 -7.31 1.74
C GLY A 235 7.86 -7.54 0.23
N GLY A 236 8.74 -8.44 -0.21
CA GLY A 236 8.92 -8.78 -1.62
C GLY A 236 9.62 -7.69 -2.45
N ASN A 237 10.61 -7.00 -1.87
CA ASN A 237 11.46 -6.03 -2.55
C ASN A 237 12.89 -6.57 -2.72
N GLN A 238 13.86 -5.69 -3.00
CA GLN A 238 15.28 -6.02 -3.13
C GLN A 238 16.15 -5.27 -2.11
N VAL A 239 15.57 -4.95 -0.95
CA VAL A 239 16.25 -4.20 0.11
C VAL A 239 17.29 -5.09 0.79
N SER A 240 18.49 -4.56 1.00
CA SER A 240 19.55 -5.19 1.81
C SER A 240 19.99 -4.31 2.97
N ASP A 241 19.98 -2.98 2.79
CA ASP A 241 20.31 -1.99 3.80
C ASP A 241 19.02 -1.38 4.39
N ILE A 242 18.83 -1.60 5.69
CA ILE A 242 17.70 -1.08 6.46
C ILE A 242 18.13 -0.07 7.54
N LEU A 243 19.34 0.49 7.46
CA LEU A 243 19.85 1.45 8.43
C LEU A 243 18.87 2.59 8.68
N VAL A 244 18.23 3.07 7.62
CA VAL A 244 17.28 4.18 7.65
C VAL A 244 16.12 3.92 8.60
N LEU A 245 15.76 2.65 8.85
CA LEU A 245 14.62 2.32 9.71
C LEU A 245 14.85 2.69 11.17
N ARG A 246 16.11 2.82 11.65
CA ARG A 246 16.40 3.14 13.06
C ARG A 246 15.82 4.48 13.54
N SER A 247 15.54 5.42 12.63
CA SER A 247 14.92 6.71 12.97
C SER A 247 13.40 6.64 13.04
N LEU A 248 12.77 5.57 12.53
CA LEU A 248 11.32 5.41 12.44
C LEU A 248 10.74 4.78 13.71
N ARG A 249 11.07 5.36 14.88
CA ARG A 249 10.78 4.81 16.21
C ARG A 249 9.28 4.66 16.53
N ASN A 250 8.40 5.29 15.76
CA ASN A 250 6.95 5.17 15.89
C ASN A 250 6.37 3.94 15.17
N LEU A 251 7.19 3.14 14.49
CA LEU A 251 6.74 1.92 13.81
C LEU A 251 6.18 0.92 14.82
N GLN A 252 4.95 0.49 14.54
CA GLN A 252 4.22 -0.56 15.25
C GLN A 252 4.13 -1.83 14.40
N CYS A 253 4.00 -1.69 13.08
CA CYS A 253 3.98 -2.80 12.14
C CYS A 253 5.05 -2.63 11.06
N LEU A 254 5.94 -3.63 10.93
CA LEU A 254 6.97 -3.66 9.91
C LEU A 254 6.98 -5.00 9.19
N ASP A 255 6.74 -4.99 7.88
CA ASP A 255 6.98 -6.15 7.02
C ASP A 255 8.12 -5.84 6.06
N ILE A 256 9.25 -6.52 6.26
CA ILE A 256 10.42 -6.50 5.36
C ILE A 256 10.75 -7.92 4.90
N SER A 257 9.77 -8.81 4.88
CA SER A 257 9.93 -10.20 4.43
C SER A 257 10.31 -10.29 2.96
N ASN A 258 10.86 -11.42 2.52
CA ASN A 258 11.18 -11.64 1.10
C ASN A 258 12.04 -10.50 0.53
N ASN A 259 13.15 -10.18 1.21
CA ASN A 259 14.14 -9.18 0.81
C ASN A 259 15.54 -9.82 0.83
N LYS A 260 16.60 -9.00 0.79
CA LYS A 260 18.01 -9.43 0.78
C LYS A 260 18.73 -8.99 2.07
N ILE A 261 18.02 -8.98 3.19
CA ILE A 261 18.52 -8.44 4.47
C ILE A 261 19.33 -9.51 5.20
N THR A 262 20.53 -9.14 5.66
CA THR A 262 21.40 -9.98 6.48
C THR A 262 21.56 -9.44 7.90
N TYR A 263 21.46 -8.11 8.08
CA TYR A 263 21.68 -7.42 9.35
C TYR A 263 20.46 -6.65 9.78
N ILE A 264 20.11 -6.82 11.05
CA ILE A 264 18.94 -6.19 11.66
C ILE A 264 19.26 -5.43 12.95
N SER A 265 20.52 -5.07 13.18
CA SER A 265 20.88 -4.18 14.31
C SER A 265 20.08 -2.86 14.35
N PRO A 266 19.69 -2.23 13.21
CA PRO A 266 18.83 -1.04 13.24
C PRO A 266 17.45 -1.27 13.88
N LEU A 267 16.96 -2.52 13.90
CA LEU A 267 15.63 -2.83 14.46
C LEU A 267 15.60 -2.72 15.98
N LYS A 268 16.75 -2.79 16.67
CA LYS A 268 16.85 -2.63 18.13
C LYS A 268 16.25 -1.31 18.64
N GLU A 269 16.30 -0.27 17.81
CA GLU A 269 15.76 1.06 18.12
C GLU A 269 14.23 1.14 18.00
N LEU A 270 13.58 0.13 17.41
CA LEU A 270 12.15 0.11 17.11
C LEU A 270 11.34 -0.55 18.24
N ILE A 271 11.47 0.03 19.44
CA ILE A 271 10.89 -0.50 20.68
C ILE A 271 9.35 -0.57 20.70
N ASN A 272 8.68 0.17 19.81
CA ASN A 272 7.22 0.20 19.68
C ASN A 272 6.67 -0.87 18.73
N LEU A 273 7.51 -1.74 18.16
CA LEU A 273 7.08 -2.78 17.23
C LEU A 273 6.20 -3.83 17.91
N ILE A 274 4.95 -3.91 17.47
CA ILE A 274 3.96 -4.92 17.87
C ILE A 274 4.02 -6.12 16.91
N ASN A 275 4.17 -5.85 15.61
CA ASN A 275 4.24 -6.88 14.58
C ASN A 275 5.48 -6.65 13.70
N LEU A 276 6.30 -7.69 13.58
CA LEU A 276 7.47 -7.70 12.71
C LEU A 276 7.46 -8.96 11.84
N ASN A 277 7.63 -8.78 10.54
CA ASN A 277 7.85 -9.88 9.61
C ASN A 277 9.18 -9.69 8.87
N ILE A 278 10.16 -10.52 9.22
CA ILE A 278 11.49 -10.59 8.60
C ILE A 278 11.71 -11.92 7.88
N SER A 279 10.67 -12.73 7.72
CA SER A 279 10.76 -14.04 7.09
C SER A 279 11.31 -13.95 5.65
N HIS A 280 11.91 -15.05 5.16
CA HIS A 280 12.44 -15.08 3.78
C HIS A 280 13.50 -14.00 3.51
N ASN A 281 14.42 -13.81 4.46
CA ASN A 281 15.65 -13.03 4.31
C ASN A 281 16.87 -13.95 4.53
N THR A 282 18.07 -13.40 4.74
CA THR A 282 19.29 -14.17 5.05
C THR A 282 19.89 -13.74 6.40
N ILE A 283 19.02 -13.55 7.39
CA ILE A 283 19.39 -13.05 8.72
C ILE A 283 19.92 -14.20 9.58
N THR A 284 21.12 -14.02 10.12
CA THR A 284 21.79 -15.02 10.98
C THR A 284 21.77 -14.69 12.46
N ASN A 285 21.53 -13.42 12.80
CA ASN A 285 21.53 -12.94 14.17
C ASN A 285 20.23 -12.19 14.46
N ILE A 286 19.45 -12.72 15.39
CA ILE A 286 18.16 -12.16 15.82
C ILE A 286 18.22 -11.49 17.20
N GLU A 287 19.40 -11.42 17.84
CA GLU A 287 19.60 -10.73 19.11
C GLU A 287 19.02 -9.29 19.13
N PRO A 288 19.14 -8.47 18.05
CA PRO A 288 18.62 -7.10 18.07
C PRO A 288 17.13 -6.97 18.42
N VAL A 289 16.32 -8.00 18.15
CA VAL A 289 14.87 -7.97 18.34
C VAL A 289 14.38 -8.86 19.49
N LYS A 290 15.24 -9.71 20.07
CA LYS A 290 14.87 -10.63 21.17
C LYS A 290 14.37 -9.92 22.42
N SER A 291 14.85 -8.70 22.67
CA SER A 291 14.48 -7.90 23.83
C SER A 291 13.19 -7.09 23.64
N HIS A 292 12.58 -7.12 22.46
CA HIS A 292 11.36 -6.38 22.20
C HIS A 292 10.17 -6.95 23.00
N PRO A 293 9.27 -6.11 23.55
CA PRO A 293 8.14 -6.57 24.36
C PRO A 293 7.20 -7.55 23.65
N HIS A 294 7.08 -7.43 22.33
CA HIS A 294 6.19 -8.24 21.49
C HIS A 294 6.94 -9.26 20.61
N PHE A 295 8.15 -9.67 21.01
CA PHE A 295 8.97 -10.61 20.22
C PHE A 295 8.20 -11.89 19.80
N ASN A 296 7.29 -12.38 20.63
CA ASN A 296 6.46 -13.56 20.33
C ASN A 296 5.54 -13.39 19.10
N ASN A 297 5.24 -12.15 18.69
CA ASN A 297 4.44 -11.86 17.51
C ASN A 297 5.27 -11.84 16.21
N TYR A 298 6.59 -12.04 16.29
CA TYR A 298 7.50 -11.80 15.18
C TYR A 298 7.62 -13.04 14.28
N LYS A 299 7.47 -12.83 12.97
CA LYS A 299 7.64 -13.84 11.95
C LYS A 299 9.09 -13.83 11.45
N ILE A 300 9.87 -14.80 11.91
CA ILE A 300 11.33 -14.89 11.67
C ILE A 300 11.72 -16.14 10.87
N ASN A 301 10.75 -16.97 10.48
CA ASN A 301 10.97 -18.21 9.75
C ASN A 301 11.61 -18.02 8.36
N ASN A 302 12.17 -19.11 7.81
CA ASN A 302 12.75 -19.15 6.47
C ASN A 302 13.88 -18.13 6.24
N GLN A 303 14.77 -17.96 7.22
CA GLN A 303 16.05 -17.30 6.95
C GLN A 303 16.87 -18.25 6.05
N GLY A 304 17.16 -17.84 4.83
CA GLY A 304 17.96 -18.60 3.88
C GLY A 304 19.32 -18.96 4.47
N ILE A 305 19.95 -20.00 3.92
CA ILE A 305 21.30 -20.40 4.32
C ILE A 305 22.25 -19.24 3.98
N PRO A 306 22.95 -18.65 4.97
CA PRO A 306 23.85 -17.54 4.72
C PRO A 306 24.95 -17.97 3.75
N THR A 307 25.24 -17.14 2.74
CA THR A 307 26.36 -17.41 1.84
C THR A 307 27.68 -17.22 2.59
N ARG A 308 28.79 -17.78 2.07
CA ARG A 308 30.14 -17.55 2.63
C ARG A 308 30.46 -16.05 2.80
N GLN A 309 29.94 -15.21 1.89
CA GLN A 309 30.11 -13.76 1.95
C GLN A 309 29.30 -13.12 3.09
N ASP A 310 28.10 -13.62 3.36
CA ASP A 310 27.24 -13.10 4.44
C ASP A 310 27.80 -13.49 5.82
N ILE A 311 28.42 -14.67 5.92
CA ILE A 311 29.15 -15.10 7.12
C ILE A 311 30.37 -14.21 7.35
N LEU A 312 31.17 -13.98 6.30
CA LEU A 312 32.37 -13.13 6.38
C LEU A 312 32.01 -11.72 6.85
N LEU A 313 31.00 -11.11 6.21
CA LEU A 313 30.54 -9.78 6.59
C LEU A 313 30.03 -9.77 8.04
N SER A 314 29.35 -10.84 8.49
CA SER A 314 28.83 -10.92 9.87
C SER A 314 29.95 -10.97 10.90
N ASN A 315 31.03 -11.67 10.59
CA ASN A 315 32.23 -11.70 11.41
C ASN A 315 32.93 -10.35 11.46
N ILE A 316 33.02 -9.65 10.32
CA ILE A 316 33.57 -8.28 10.24
C ILE A 316 32.75 -7.32 11.11
N ILE A 317 31.41 -7.36 11.01
CA ILE A 317 30.53 -6.51 11.84
C ILE A 317 30.75 -6.79 13.33
N LYS A 318 30.71 -8.07 13.74
CA LYS A 318 30.90 -8.46 15.15
C LYS A 318 32.26 -8.04 15.69
N SER A 319 33.32 -8.21 14.89
CA SER A 319 34.67 -7.78 15.25
C SER A 319 34.73 -6.26 15.43
N PHE A 320 34.11 -5.51 14.51
CA PHE A 320 34.03 -4.06 14.64
C PHE A 320 33.24 -3.64 15.89
N GLU A 321 32.02 -4.16 16.08
CA GLU A 321 31.18 -3.86 17.25
C GLU A 321 31.92 -4.14 18.56
N MET A 322 32.68 -5.24 18.63
CA MET A 322 33.51 -5.59 19.79
C MET A 322 34.62 -4.56 20.02
N GLN A 323 35.37 -4.20 18.98
CA GLN A 323 36.42 -3.17 19.06
C GLN A 323 35.84 -1.79 19.42
N ILE A 324 34.64 -1.44 18.93
CA ILE A 324 33.93 -0.22 19.36
C ILE A 324 33.60 -0.28 20.84
N SER A 325 33.02 -1.39 21.31
CA SER A 325 32.58 -1.53 22.70
C SER A 325 33.72 -1.43 23.72
N GLN A 326 34.95 -1.76 23.32
CA GLN A 326 36.16 -1.66 24.13
C GLN A 326 36.83 -0.28 24.03
N SER A 327 36.45 0.55 23.06
CA SER A 327 37.05 1.86 22.85
C SER A 327 36.48 2.90 23.82
N LYS A 328 37.37 3.52 24.60
CA LYS A 328 37.02 4.69 25.45
C LYS A 328 36.79 5.98 24.64
N HIS A 329 37.13 5.96 23.35
CA HIS A 329 37.12 7.13 22.45
C HIS A 329 36.05 7.05 21.37
N MET A 330 35.28 5.96 21.30
CA MET A 330 34.10 5.86 20.44
C MET A 330 32.85 5.84 21.31
N LYS A 331 32.09 6.95 21.29
CA LYS A 331 30.69 6.92 21.77
C LYS A 331 29.89 6.06 20.80
N TYR A 332 28.80 5.44 21.29
CA TYR A 332 27.82 4.71 20.46
C TYR A 332 27.31 5.60 19.33
N GLY A 333 28.06 5.63 18.24
CA GLY A 333 27.69 6.18 16.96
C GLY A 333 26.98 5.10 16.17
N ILE A 334 26.16 5.54 15.23
CA ILE A 334 25.41 4.64 14.37
C ILE A 334 26.41 3.93 13.49
N LEU A 335 26.63 2.65 13.78
CA LEU A 335 27.36 1.78 12.90
C LEU A 335 26.51 1.49 11.67
N SER A 336 26.91 2.03 10.53
CA SER A 336 26.29 1.71 9.25
C SER A 336 27.29 0.97 8.39
N ILE A 337 27.01 -0.30 8.15
CA ILE A 337 27.78 -1.18 7.30
C ILE A 337 26.96 -1.44 6.04
N ARG A 338 27.30 -0.79 4.92
CA ARG A 338 26.65 -1.03 3.63
C ARG A 338 27.47 -1.99 2.79
N LYS A 339 26.81 -3.04 2.27
CA LYS A 339 27.37 -3.95 1.26
C LYS A 339 27.13 -3.35 -0.13
N GLY A 340 28.18 -2.88 -0.79
CA GLY A 340 28.22 -2.66 -2.23
C GLY A 340 28.85 -3.87 -2.90
N PHE A 341 28.28 -4.36 -4.00
CA PHE A 341 28.96 -5.36 -4.83
C PHE A 341 29.45 -4.67 -6.10
N ASP A 342 30.76 -4.53 -6.24
CA ASP A 342 31.36 -4.08 -7.50
C ASP A 342 31.33 -5.26 -8.48
N GLN A 343 30.36 -5.24 -9.40
CA GLN A 343 30.20 -6.28 -10.41
C GLN A 343 31.40 -6.37 -11.37
N GLN A 344 32.11 -5.27 -11.61
CA GLN A 344 33.25 -5.23 -12.52
C GLN A 344 34.49 -5.84 -11.87
N LYS A 345 34.73 -5.52 -10.60
CA LYS A 345 35.91 -6.01 -9.85
C LYS A 345 35.68 -7.33 -9.13
N ARG A 346 34.44 -7.84 -9.09
CA ARG A 346 34.01 -8.99 -8.25
C ARG A 346 34.41 -8.80 -6.77
N GLN A 347 34.38 -7.55 -6.31
CA GLN A 347 34.78 -7.16 -4.96
C GLN A 347 33.57 -6.77 -4.13
N ILE A 348 33.64 -7.04 -2.82
CA ILE A 348 32.66 -6.59 -1.84
C ILE A 348 33.19 -5.30 -1.25
N ASN A 349 32.47 -4.21 -1.48
CA ASN A 349 32.73 -2.94 -0.84
C ASN A 349 31.92 -2.88 0.45
N VAL A 350 32.60 -2.61 1.55
CA VAL A 350 31.98 -2.45 2.87
C VAL A 350 32.13 -1.00 3.28
N LEU A 351 31.06 -0.22 3.19
CA LEU A 351 31.07 1.15 3.70
C LEU A 351 30.76 1.10 5.20
N ILE A 352 31.73 1.44 6.04
CA ILE A 352 31.55 1.58 7.48
C ILE A 352 31.43 3.07 7.80
N SER A 353 30.37 3.48 8.49
CA SER A 353 30.26 4.83 9.07
C SER A 353 29.96 4.73 10.55
N ALA A 354 30.59 5.59 11.35
CA ALA A 354 30.41 5.71 12.78
C ALA A 354 30.61 7.18 13.20
N GLN A 355 29.96 7.61 14.29
CA GLN A 355 30.29 8.89 14.94
C GLN A 355 31.43 8.65 15.94
N CYS A 356 32.59 9.24 15.68
CA CYS A 356 33.80 9.08 16.50
C CYS A 356 34.17 10.39 17.21
N ILE A 357 34.82 10.29 18.38
CA ILE A 357 35.38 11.47 19.06
C ILE A 357 36.72 11.89 18.43
N GLN A 358 37.45 10.93 17.83
CA GLN A 358 38.71 11.15 17.12
C GLN A 358 38.79 10.30 15.85
N HIS A 359 39.12 10.92 14.71
CA HIS A 359 39.13 10.31 13.37
C HIS A 359 40.23 9.25 13.19
N GLU A 360 41.43 9.47 13.74
CA GLU A 360 42.59 8.57 13.56
C GLU A 360 42.35 7.16 14.12
N GLN A 361 41.63 7.04 15.25
CA GLN A 361 41.33 5.72 15.82
C GLN A 361 40.31 4.94 15.01
N PHE A 362 39.37 5.62 14.34
CA PHE A 362 38.42 4.97 13.43
C PHE A 362 39.16 4.31 12.26
N THR A 363 40.09 5.03 11.64
CA THR A 363 40.90 4.51 10.54
C THR A 363 41.75 3.30 10.95
N THR A 364 42.33 3.30 12.16
CA THR A 364 43.12 2.17 12.67
C THR A 364 42.27 0.93 12.90
N ILE A 365 41.08 1.08 13.49
CA ILE A 365 40.16 -0.03 13.76
C ILE A 365 39.66 -0.60 12.44
N VAL A 366 39.25 0.23 11.48
CA VAL A 366 38.84 -0.21 10.14
C VAL A 366 39.99 -0.94 9.43
N ALA A 367 41.21 -0.40 9.47
CA ALA A 367 42.38 -1.05 8.86
C ALA A 367 42.68 -2.44 9.48
N SER A 368 42.46 -2.60 10.79
CA SER A 368 42.68 -3.89 11.48
C SER A 368 41.68 -4.99 11.09
N LEU A 369 40.52 -4.64 10.53
CA LEU A 369 39.49 -5.60 10.15
C LEU A 369 39.66 -6.17 8.74
N PHE A 370 40.40 -5.51 7.88
CA PHE A 370 40.61 -5.90 6.49
C PHE A 370 42.10 -6.19 6.30
N GLU A 371 42.55 -7.40 6.65
CA GLU A 371 43.97 -7.81 6.67
C GLU A 371 44.75 -7.67 5.34
N SER A 372 44.12 -7.27 4.23
CA SER A 372 44.82 -6.86 3.01
C SER A 372 43.87 -6.21 2.01
N SER A 373 43.82 -4.88 1.93
CA SER A 373 43.41 -4.20 0.71
C SER A 373 43.91 -2.76 0.66
N ASN A 374 44.84 -2.51 -0.26
CA ASN A 374 45.19 -1.19 -0.77
C ASN A 374 43.93 -0.50 -1.30
N SER A 375 43.26 0.29 -0.46
CA SER A 375 42.53 1.54 -0.79
C SER A 375 41.45 1.79 0.26
N VAL A 376 41.83 2.38 1.40
CA VAL A 376 40.90 3.22 2.17
C VAL A 376 40.70 4.48 1.33
N GLU A 377 39.81 4.44 0.35
CA GLU A 377 39.44 5.61 -0.44
C GLU A 377 38.37 6.40 0.33
N ASN A 378 38.75 7.59 0.79
CA ASN A 378 37.93 8.63 1.40
C ASN A 378 37.20 8.25 2.70
N CYS A 379 37.85 8.55 3.84
CA CYS A 379 37.11 8.95 5.03
C CYS A 379 36.68 10.42 4.86
N GLN A 380 35.37 10.69 4.90
CA GLN A 380 34.82 12.04 5.05
C GLN A 380 34.31 12.24 6.47
#